data_AF-A0A524DIL2-F1
#
_entry.id   AF-A0A524DIL2-F1
#
_cell.length_a   1.000
_cell.length_b   1.000
_cell.length_c   1.000
_cell.angle_alpha   90.00
_cell.angle_beta   90.00
_cell.angle_gamma   90.00
#
_symmetry.space_group_name_H-M   'P 1'
#
loop_
_entity.id
_entity.type
_entity.pdbx_description
1 polymer ?
#
loop_
_entity_poly.entity_id
_entity_poly.type
_entity_poly.pdbx_seq_one_letter_code
_entity_poly.pdbx_strand_id
1 'polypeptide(L)'
;MVNYRFRLTGVPPEQAIKMIELDPNKTIQEVKKNVQQEYKLNPILAIQFIFKGKVLPDTMQFSKVGIHPKKDVITVMATQAGG
;
A
#
# COMPACT_ATOMS: atom_id res chain seq x y z
N MET A 1 -12.09 3.68 -11.08
CA MET A 1 -11.04 4.04 -10.11
C MET A 1 -11.68 4.33 -8.76
N VAL A 2 -11.00 4.02 -7.65
CA VAL A 2 -11.51 4.22 -6.27
C VAL A 2 -10.37 4.69 -5.37
N ASN A 3 -10.66 5.64 -4.48
CA ASN A 3 -9.69 6.16 -3.51
C ASN A 3 -9.63 5.28 -2.24
N TYR A 4 -8.42 4.85 -1.88
CA TYR A 4 -8.15 4.09 -0.65
C TYR A 4 -7.13 4.81 0.24
N ARG A 5 -7.23 4.58 1.55
CA ARG A 5 -6.29 5.15 2.54
C ARG A 5 -5.12 4.21 2.77
N PHE A 6 -3.91 4.74 2.60
CA PHE A 6 -2.66 4.08 2.92
C PHE A 6 -1.96 4.84 4.04
N ARG A 7 -1.28 4.12 4.94
CA ARG A 7 -0.42 4.69 5.98
C ARG A 7 1.00 4.14 5.85
N LEU A 8 1.95 4.97 5.46
CA LEU A 8 3.38 4.67 5.50
C LEU A 8 3.88 4.65 6.95
N THR A 9 4.60 3.58 7.32
CA THR A 9 5.25 3.46 8.63
C THR A 9 6.63 4.13 8.66
N GLY A 10 7.11 4.51 9.84
CA GLY A 10 8.47 5.04 10.02
C GLY A 10 8.65 6.49 9.58
N VAL A 11 7.56 7.21 9.30
CA VAL A 11 7.56 8.65 8.98
C VAL A 11 6.66 9.41 9.97
N PRO A 12 6.85 10.74 10.13
CA PRO A 12 5.99 11.56 10.98
C PRO A 12 4.49 11.45 10.59
N PRO A 13 3.55 11.57 11.55
CA PRO A 13 2.11 11.38 11.31
C PRO A 13 1.54 12.21 10.17
N GLU A 14 2.02 13.42 9.99
CA GLU A 14 1.57 14.38 8.97
C GLU A 14 1.88 13.90 7.53
N GLN A 15 2.90 13.07 7.36
CA GLN A 15 3.33 12.51 6.07
C GLN A 15 2.87 11.06 5.88
N ALA A 16 2.33 10.44 6.93
CA ALA A 16 2.09 9.02 6.96
C ALA A 16 0.87 8.61 6.14
N ILE A 17 -0.21 9.40 6.09
CA ILE A 17 -1.48 8.99 5.46
C ILE A 17 -1.70 9.68 4.12
N LYS A 18 -2.00 8.89 3.08
CA LYS A 18 -2.44 9.37 1.76
C LYS A 18 -3.70 8.66 1.30
N MET A 19 -4.58 9.43 0.64
CA MET A 19 -5.63 8.89 -0.24
C MET A 19 -4.99 8.63 -1.60
N ILE A 20 -5.08 7.40 -2.10
CA ILE A 20 -4.51 7.03 -3.40
C ILE A 20 -5.62 6.43 -4.25
N GLU A 21 -5.78 6.98 -5.45
CA GLU A 21 -6.71 6.48 -6.46
C GLU A 21 -6.12 5.28 -7.18
N LEU A 22 -6.85 4.17 -7.22
CA LEU A 22 -6.40 2.94 -7.89
C LEU A 22 -7.56 2.15 -8.51
N ASP A 23 -7.20 1.23 -9.39
CA ASP A 23 -8.12 0.22 -9.93
C ASP A 23 -8.09 -1.02 -9.03
N PRO A 24 -9.20 -1.38 -8.34
CA PRO A 24 -9.23 -2.53 -7.45
C PRO A 24 -9.12 -3.88 -8.17
N ASN A 25 -9.23 -3.92 -9.50
CA ASN A 25 -9.04 -5.15 -10.27
C ASN A 25 -7.56 -5.51 -10.48
N LYS A 26 -6.64 -4.58 -10.19
CA LYS A 26 -5.19 -4.82 -10.23
C LYS A 26 -4.74 -5.77 -9.13
N THR A 27 -3.60 -6.41 -9.36
CA THR A 27 -2.91 -7.20 -8.33
C THR A 27 -2.30 -6.31 -7.25
N ILE A 28 -2.06 -6.86 -6.06
CA ILE A 28 -1.35 -6.18 -4.99
C ILE A 28 0.01 -5.66 -5.45
N GLN A 29 0.74 -6.42 -6.26
CA GLN A 29 2.04 -6.01 -6.80
C GLN A 29 1.94 -4.74 -7.65
N GLU A 30 0.94 -4.65 -8.53
CA GLU A 30 0.72 -3.47 -9.37
C GLU A 30 0.31 -2.26 -8.53
N VAL A 31 -0.56 -2.46 -7.53
CA VAL A 31 -0.95 -1.38 -6.62
C VAL A 31 0.24 -0.89 -5.79
N LYS A 32 1.11 -1.79 -5.34
CA LYS A 32 2.35 -1.41 -4.63
C LYS A 32 3.21 -0.45 -5.45
N LYS A 33 3.38 -0.70 -6.75
CA LYS A 33 4.13 0.21 -7.63
C LYS A 33 3.53 1.62 -7.65
N ASN A 34 2.20 1.74 -7.76
CA ASN A 34 1.52 3.03 -7.69
C ASN A 34 1.74 3.72 -6.34
N VAL A 35 1.56 2.99 -5.24
CA VAL A 35 1.74 3.54 -3.89
C VAL A 35 3.20 3.97 -3.65
N GLN A 36 4.17 3.22 -4.16
CA GLN A 36 5.58 3.57 -4.07
C GLN A 36 5.86 4.92 -4.76
N GLN A 37 5.27 5.15 -5.94
CA GLN A 37 5.38 6.42 -6.67
C GLN A 37 4.71 7.57 -5.91
N GLU A 38 3.49 7.36 -5.38
CA GLU A 38 2.75 8.37 -4.63
C GLU A 38 3.49 8.83 -3.37
N TYR A 39 4.15 7.92 -2.67
CA TYR A 39 4.99 8.25 -1.51
C TYR A 39 6.41 8.69 -1.89
N LYS A 40 6.77 8.72 -3.18
CA LYS A 40 8.13 9.03 -3.68
C LYS A 40 9.21 8.17 -3.00
N LEU A 41 8.88 6.91 -2.72
CA LEU A 41 9.82 5.97 -2.12
C LEU A 41 10.89 5.58 -3.13
N ASN A 42 12.11 5.34 -2.65
CA ASN A 42 13.19 4.85 -3.50
C ASN A 42 12.78 3.50 -4.13
N PRO A 43 12.87 3.35 -5.47
CA PRO A 43 12.53 2.11 -6.18
C PRO A 43 13.23 0.85 -5.65
N ILE A 44 14.42 0.99 -5.04
CA ILE A 44 15.18 -0.14 -4.47
C ILE A 44 14.52 -0.73 -3.21
N LEU A 45 13.63 0.03 -2.57
CA LEU A 45 12.91 -0.44 -1.39
C LEU A 45 11.83 -1.42 -1.81
N ALA A 46 11.82 -2.59 -1.16
CA ALA A 46 10.65 -3.45 -1.20
C ALA A 46 9.57 -2.84 -0.29
N ILE A 47 8.30 -2.96 -0.67
CA ILE A 47 7.18 -2.56 0.20
C ILE A 47 6.22 -3.71 0.45
N GLN A 48 5.73 -3.78 1.67
CA GLN A 48 4.69 -4.70 2.10
C GLN A 48 3.41 -3.92 2.39
N PHE A 49 2.28 -4.47 1.93
CA PHE A 49 0.97 -4.04 2.38
C PHE A 49 0.53 -4.95 3.51
N ILE A 50 0.14 -4.34 4.62
CA ILE A 50 -0.34 -5.04 5.80
C ILE A 50 -1.77 -4.57 6.07
N PHE A 51 -2.70 -5.51 6.14
CA PHE A 51 -4.09 -5.25 6.47
C PHE A 51 -4.61 -6.30 7.46
N LYS A 52 -5.26 -5.84 8.53
CA LYS A 52 -5.73 -6.70 9.65
C LYS A 52 -4.65 -7.66 10.16
N GLY A 53 -3.42 -7.17 10.29
CA GLY A 53 -2.26 -7.92 10.78
C GLY A 53 -1.65 -8.92 9.78
N LYS A 54 -2.13 -8.97 8.54
CA LYS A 54 -1.64 -9.90 7.51
C LYS A 54 -0.93 -9.16 6.38
N VAL A 55 0.22 -9.68 5.96
CA VAL A 55 0.88 -9.25 4.72
C VAL A 55 0.07 -9.72 3.53
N LEU A 56 -0.26 -8.81 2.62
CA LEU A 56 -1.04 -9.12 1.43
C LEU A 56 -0.13 -9.74 0.34
N PRO A 57 -0.49 -10.91 -0.23
CA PRO A 57 0.28 -11.56 -1.28
C PRO A 57 0.26 -10.76 -2.60
N ASP A 58 1.39 -10.71 -3.29
CA ASP A 58 1.56 -9.93 -4.52
C ASP A 58 0.64 -10.34 -5.66
N THR A 59 0.35 -11.64 -5.78
CA THR A 59 -0.48 -12.22 -6.85
C THR A 59 -1.99 -12.08 -6.59
N MET A 60 -2.39 -11.65 -5.40
CA MET A 60 -3.80 -11.47 -5.05
C MET A 60 -4.35 -10.22 -5.76
N GLN A 61 -5.59 -10.27 -6.25
CA GLN A 61 -6.30 -9.07 -6.70
C GLN A 61 -6.70 -8.19 -5.52
N PHE A 62 -6.52 -6.87 -5.64
CA PHE A 62 -6.79 -5.93 -4.55
C PHE A 62 -8.25 -5.97 -4.08
N SER A 63 -9.20 -6.14 -5.00
CA SER A 63 -10.64 -6.28 -4.71
C SER A 63 -10.97 -7.48 -3.80
N LYS A 64 -10.15 -8.55 -3.84
CA LYS A 64 -10.37 -9.78 -3.06
C LYS A 64 -9.98 -9.64 -1.59
N VAL A 65 -9.27 -8.57 -1.22
CA VAL A 65 -8.86 -8.33 0.17
C VAL A 65 -10.04 -7.93 1.07
N GLY A 66 -11.09 -7.36 0.50
CA GLY A 66 -12.26 -6.88 1.25
C GLY A 66 -11.99 -5.59 2.03
N ILE A 67 -11.17 -4.69 1.47
CA ILE A 67 -10.88 -3.37 2.05
C ILE A 67 -12.03 -2.41 1.73
N HIS A 68 -12.58 -1.76 2.76
CA HIS A 68 -13.61 -0.74 2.59
C HIS A 68 -12.97 0.65 2.41
N PRO A 69 -13.08 1.30 1.23
CA PRO A 69 -12.31 2.49 0.86
C PRO A 69 -12.48 3.69 1.81
N LYS A 70 -13.68 3.85 2.37
CA LYS A 70 -13.99 4.96 3.30
C LYS A 70 -13.68 4.67 4.77
N LYS A 71 -13.41 3.42 5.17
CA LYS A 71 -13.33 3.04 6.60
C LYS A 71 -11.96 2.51 6.96
N ASP A 72 -11.38 1.73 6.07
CA ASP A 72 -10.13 1.02 6.31
C ASP A 72 -8.91 1.83 5.92
N VAL A 73 -7.79 1.49 6.55
CA VAL A 73 -6.46 2.02 6.24
C VAL A 73 -5.52 0.85 6.04
N ILE A 74 -4.81 0.83 4.93
CA ILE A 74 -3.79 -0.18 4.62
C ILE A 74 -2.45 0.34 5.12
N THR A 75 -1.73 -0.49 5.87
CA THR A 75 -0.38 -0.13 6.31
C THR A 75 0.63 -0.45 5.22
N VAL A 76 1.50 0.50 4.92
CA VAL A 76 2.62 0.36 3.98
C VAL A 76 3.91 0.33 4.80
N MET A 77 4.62 -0.78 4.73
CA MET A 77 5.94 -0.92 5.35
C MET A 77 6.99 -1.01 4.25
N ALA A 78 7.95 -0.08 4.24
CA ALA A 78 9.09 -0.13 3.35
C ALA A 78 10.25 -0.86 4.05
N THR A 79 10.91 -1.75 3.33
CA THR A 79 12.06 -2.53 3.80
C THR A 79 13.18 -2.40 2.78
N GLN A 80 14.41 -2.13 3.23
CA GLN A 80 15.58 -2.39 2.38
C GLN A 80 15.71 -3.91 2.22
N ALA A 81 15.95 -4.37 0.98
CA ALA A 81 16.58 -5.66 0.80
C ALA A 81 17.95 -5.56 1.49
N GLY A 82 18.19 -6.41 2.49
CA GLY A 82 19.42 -6.39 3.27
C GLY A 82 20.65 -6.44 2.37
N GLY A 83 21.68 -5.68 2.74
CA GLY A 83 23.01 -5.75 2.13
C GLY A 83 23.75 -7.04 2.48
#